data_AF-A0A949WMI1-F1
#
_entry.id   AF-A0A949WMI1-F1
#
_cell.length_a   1.000
_cell.length_b   1.000
_cell.length_c   1.000
_cell.angle_alpha   90.00
_cell.angle_beta   90.00
_cell.angle_gamma   90.00
#
_symmetry.space_group_name_H-M   'P 1'
#
loop_
_entity.id
_entity.type
_entity.pdbx_description
1 polymer ?
#
loop_
_entity_poly.entity_id
_entity_poly.type
_entity_poly.pdbx_seq_one_letter_code
_entity_poly.pdbx_strand_id
1 'polypeptide(L)'
;MQALSIPTWIIHVSSVIEWIAAIWLIWQYGEVIGNRAWGALSFGMLPALVSAMCACTWHFFENSPSLEWLVTLQASMTVVGNFTLFAAAWWIHRSTQINDTQINEVSEDLVRSE
;
A
#
# COMPACT_ATOMS: atom_id res chain seq x y z
N MET A 1 31.75 0.85 4.61
CA MET A 1 31.33 1.78 5.68
C MET A 1 31.08 3.15 5.07
N GLN A 2 29.82 3.49 4.82
CA GLN A 2 29.38 4.87 4.57
C GLN A 2 28.09 5.08 5.36
N ALA A 3 28.13 5.95 6.37
CA ALA A 3 26.93 6.44 7.01
C ALA A 3 26.17 7.30 5.99
N LEU A 4 24.84 7.16 5.90
CA LEU A 4 24.03 8.03 5.06
C LEU A 4 24.22 9.49 5.52
N SER A 5 24.32 10.40 4.56
CA SER A 5 24.39 11.83 4.86
C SER A 5 23.08 12.30 5.52
N ILE A 6 23.14 13.39 6.29
CA ILE A 6 21.96 13.99 6.94
C ILE A 6 20.83 14.26 5.91
N PRO A 7 21.09 14.83 4.71
CA PRO A 7 20.06 14.97 3.68
C PRO A 7 19.41 13.65 3.26
N THR A 8 20.20 12.58 3.13
CA THR A 8 19.68 11.27 2.74
C THR A 8 18.77 10.69 3.82
N TRP A 9 19.12 10.88 5.11
CA TRP A 9 18.28 10.48 6.23
C TRP A 9 16.93 11.19 6.24
N ILE A 10 16.92 12.50 5.96
CA ILE A 10 15.68 13.28 5.88
C ILE A 10 14.72 12.67 4.87
N ILE A 11 15.23 12.30 3.68
CA ILE A 11 14.40 11.68 2.62
C ILE A 11 13.83 10.33 3.07
N HIS A 12 14.64 9.48 3.72
CA HIS A 12 14.17 8.16 4.18
C HIS A 12 13.04 8.30 5.21
N VAL A 13 13.23 9.17 6.20
CA VAL A 13 12.24 9.40 7.27
C VAL A 13 10.99 10.08 6.70
N SER A 14 11.15 11.08 5.83
CA SER A 14 10.01 11.76 5.21
C SER A 14 9.18 10.78 4.37
N SER A 15 9.81 9.96 3.53
CA SER A 15 9.10 8.99 2.70
C SER A 15 8.37 7.93 3.52
N VAL A 16 8.92 7.48 4.65
CA VAL A 16 8.21 6.58 5.57
C VAL A 16 6.96 7.25 6.17
N ILE A 17 7.08 8.49 6.61
CA ILE A 17 5.95 9.25 7.16
C ILE A 17 4.89 9.50 6.08
N GLU A 18 5.29 9.91 4.88
CA GLU A 18 4.41 10.10 3.73
C GLU A 18 3.65 8.81 3.39
N TRP A 19 4.34 7.66 3.44
CA TRP A 19 3.71 6.37 3.18
C TRP A 19 2.67 6.00 4.24
N ILE A 20 2.97 6.23 5.53
CA ILE A 20 2.01 6.03 6.62
C ILE A 20 0.78 6.93 6.43
N ALA A 21 0.99 8.20 6.09
CA ALA A 21 -0.10 9.13 5.81
C ALA A 21 -0.94 8.67 4.62
N ALA A 22 -0.32 8.18 3.55
CA ALA A 22 -1.03 7.63 2.38
C ALA A 22 -1.90 6.42 2.75
N ILE A 23 -1.37 5.46 3.53
CA ILE A 23 -2.14 4.30 4.01
C ILE A 23 -3.37 4.74 4.80
N TRP A 24 -3.20 5.72 5.70
CA TRP A 24 -4.26 6.26 6.52
C TRP A 24 -5.34 6.99 5.69
N LEU A 25 -4.92 7.80 4.72
CA LEU A 25 -5.86 8.51 3.83
C LEU A 25 -6.64 7.54 2.95
N ILE A 26 -6.00 6.50 2.41
CA ILE A 26 -6.67 5.46 1.62
C ILE A 26 -7.69 4.70 2.46
N TRP A 27 -7.39 4.47 3.75
CA TRP A 27 -8.31 3.82 4.66
C TRP A 27 -9.56 4.68 4.88
N GLN A 28 -9.35 5.96 5.23
CA GLN A 28 -10.44 6.92 5.43
C GLN A 28 -11.29 7.06 4.17
N TYR A 29 -10.66 7.10 3.00
CA TYR A 29 -11.35 7.15 1.71
C TYR A 29 -12.25 5.92 1.49
N GLY A 30 -11.75 4.72 1.81
CA GLY A 30 -12.53 3.48 1.74
C GLY A 30 -13.75 3.48 2.65
N GLU A 31 -13.61 3.99 3.87
CA GLU A 31 -14.72 4.14 4.83
C GLU A 31 -15.77 5.15 4.34
N VAL A 32 -15.35 6.28 3.77
CA VAL A 32 -16.27 7.31 3.25
C VAL A 32 -17.08 6.82 2.05
N ILE A 33 -16.46 6.04 1.16
CA ILE A 33 -17.14 5.50 -0.05
C ILE A 33 -17.90 4.20 0.25
N GLY A 34 -17.64 3.56 1.39
CA GLY A 34 -18.22 2.27 1.75
C GLY A 34 -17.70 1.10 0.90
N ASN A 35 -16.57 1.27 0.21
CA ASN A 35 -15.99 0.23 -0.63
C ASN A 35 -14.81 -0.44 0.07
N ARG A 36 -15.05 -1.68 0.55
CA ARG A 36 -14.06 -2.50 1.28
C ARG A 36 -12.79 -2.81 0.49
N ALA A 37 -12.80 -2.69 -0.84
CA ALA A 37 -11.62 -2.89 -1.67
C ALA A 37 -10.51 -1.88 -1.37
N TRP A 38 -10.87 -0.65 -0.99
CA TRP A 38 -9.91 0.38 -0.59
C TRP A 38 -9.29 0.11 0.80
N GLY A 39 -10.06 -0.44 1.73
CA GLY A 39 -9.52 -0.94 3.00
C GLY A 39 -8.53 -2.09 2.79
N ALA A 40 -8.83 -2.99 1.85
CA ALA A 40 -7.90 -4.05 1.45
C ALA A 40 -6.61 -3.49 0.81
N LEU A 41 -6.70 -2.42 0.02
CA LEU A 41 -5.54 -1.70 -0.51
C LEU A 41 -4.67 -1.13 0.61
N SER A 42 -5.25 -0.44 1.60
CA SER A 42 -4.52 0.07 2.76
C SER A 42 -3.76 -1.02 3.52
N PHE A 43 -4.40 -2.17 3.79
CA PHE A 43 -3.70 -3.31 4.40
C PHE A 43 -2.61 -3.88 3.49
N GLY A 44 -2.87 -3.95 2.19
CA GLY A 44 -1.92 -4.43 1.18
C GLY A 44 -0.67 -3.57 1.04
N MET A 45 -0.68 -2.33 1.52
CA MET A 45 0.47 -1.41 1.55
C MET A 45 1.40 -1.63 2.75
N LEU A 46 0.95 -2.32 3.80
CA LEU A 46 1.73 -2.52 5.04
C LEU A 46 3.04 -3.32 4.83
N PRO A 47 3.09 -4.37 3.99
CA PRO A 47 4.35 -5.07 3.76
C PRO A 47 5.44 -4.14 3.16
N ALA A 48 5.07 -3.22 2.26
CA ALA A 48 6.00 -2.22 1.73
C ALA A 48 6.51 -1.25 2.81
N LEU A 49 5.67 -0.88 3.79
CA LEU A 49 6.09 -0.10 4.95
C LEU A 49 7.11 -0.87 5.81
N VAL A 50 6.85 -2.15 6.08
CA VAL A 50 7.77 -3.00 6.84
C VAL A 50 9.12 -3.12 6.12
N SER A 51 9.10 -3.26 4.78
CA SER A 51 10.31 -3.24 3.95
C SER A 51 11.12 -1.95 4.15
N ALA A 52 10.48 -0.78 4.07
CA ALA A 52 11.15 0.51 4.26
C ALA A 52 11.72 0.67 5.68
N MET A 53 11.00 0.19 6.70
CA MET A 53 11.47 0.20 8.09
C MET A 53 12.69 -0.72 8.29
N CYS A 54 12.74 -1.87 7.62
CA CYS A 54 13.90 -2.77 7.66
C CYS A 54 15.15 -2.09 7.06
N ALA A 55 15.01 -1.42 5.91
CA ALA A 55 16.09 -0.66 5.29
C ALA A 55 16.60 0.46 6.20
N CYS A 56 15.68 1.27 6.77
CA CYS A 56 16.04 2.34 7.69
C CYS A 56 16.76 1.81 8.94
N THR A 57 16.29 0.68 9.48
CA THR A 57 16.91 0.05 10.66
C THR A 57 18.33 -0.43 10.34
N TRP A 58 18.54 -1.08 9.19
CA TRP A 58 19.87 -1.54 8.80
C TRP A 58 20.85 -0.38 8.58
N HIS A 59 20.39 0.71 7.97
CA HIS A 59 21.19 1.93 7.82
C HIS A 59 21.46 2.66 9.14
N PHE A 60 20.52 2.63 10.10
CA PHE A 60 20.71 3.18 11.44
C PHE A 60 21.88 2.51 12.18
N PHE A 61 22.03 1.20 12.01
CA PHE A 61 23.13 0.41 12.58
C PHE A 61 24.37 0.34 11.65
N GLU A 62 24.58 1.37 10.84
CA GLU A 62 25.77 1.55 9.99
C GLU A 62 26.06 0.37 9.03
N ASN A 63 25.02 -0.37 8.62
CA ASN A 63 25.13 -1.56 7.79
C ASN A 63 25.92 -2.70 8.46
N SER A 64 25.74 -2.87 9.77
CA SER A 64 26.37 -3.97 10.51
C SER A 64 26.09 -5.33 9.86
N PRO A 65 27.11 -6.19 9.65
CA PRO A 65 26.92 -7.54 9.12
C PRO A 65 25.99 -8.41 9.98
N SER A 66 25.91 -8.17 11.29
CA SER A 66 25.00 -8.88 12.19
C SER A 66 23.51 -8.67 11.87
N LEU A 67 23.17 -7.59 11.16
CA LEU A 67 21.82 -7.21 10.77
C LEU A 67 21.55 -7.40 9.28
N GLU A 68 22.43 -8.06 8.53
CA GLU A 68 22.27 -8.30 7.09
C GLU A 68 20.97 -9.06 6.74
N TRP A 69 20.49 -9.90 7.66
CA TRP A 69 19.19 -10.57 7.52
C TRP A 69 18.01 -9.61 7.32
N LEU A 70 18.12 -8.36 7.79
CA LEU A 70 17.12 -7.31 7.53
C LEU A 70 17.01 -6.98 6.05
N VAL A 71 18.09 -7.11 5.28
CA VAL A 71 18.08 -6.89 3.82
C VAL A 71 17.28 -7.99 3.13
N THR A 72 17.45 -9.24 3.55
CA THR A 72 16.61 -10.35 3.05
C THR A 72 15.15 -10.15 3.43
N LEU A 73 14.87 -9.73 4.67
CA LEU A 73 13.52 -9.42 5.11
C LEU A 73 12.91 -8.27 4.29
N GLN A 74 13.66 -7.19 4.09
CA GLN A 74 13.30 -6.04 3.27
C GLN A 74 12.94 -6.44 1.84
N ALA A 75 13.78 -7.27 1.20
CA ALA A 75 13.51 -7.80 -0.13
C ALA A 75 12.24 -8.67 -0.15
N SER A 76 12.08 -9.57 0.83
CA SER A 76 10.90 -10.43 0.93
C SER A 76 9.60 -9.64 1.10
N MET A 77 9.61 -8.61 1.96
CA MET A 77 8.47 -7.75 2.22
C MET A 77 8.15 -6.84 1.02
N THR A 78 9.16 -6.48 0.22
CA THR A 78 8.96 -5.78 -1.07
C THR A 78 8.22 -6.67 -2.06
N VAL A 79 8.63 -7.94 -2.19
CA VAL A 79 7.95 -8.90 -3.07
C VAL A 79 6.51 -9.12 -2.62
N VAL A 80 6.31 -9.41 -1.33
CA VAL A 80 4.96 -9.56 -0.75
C VAL A 80 4.12 -8.30 -0.97
N GLY A 81 4.69 -7.12 -0.71
CA GLY A 81 4.02 -5.83 -0.89
C GLY A 81 3.55 -5.57 -2.32
N ASN A 82 4.39 -5.90 -3.31
CA ASN A 82 4.00 -5.77 -4.71
C ASN A 82 2.86 -6.72 -5.08
N PHE A 83 2.89 -7.96 -4.59
CA PHE A 83 1.81 -8.92 -4.82
C PHE A 83 0.50 -8.51 -4.13
N THR A 84 0.55 -8.02 -2.90
CA THR A 84 -0.64 -7.56 -2.17
C THR A 84 -1.25 -6.31 -2.81
N LEU A 85 -0.41 -5.37 -3.26
CA LEU A 85 -0.85 -4.19 -4.01
C LEU A 85 -1.48 -4.57 -5.35
N PHE A 86 -0.88 -5.50 -6.10
CA PHE A 86 -1.44 -6.01 -7.34
C PHE A 86 -2.80 -6.68 -7.12
N ALA A 87 -2.91 -7.54 -6.10
CA ALA A 87 -4.16 -8.20 -5.76
C ALA A 87 -5.25 -7.20 -5.32
N ALA A 88 -4.88 -6.17 -4.54
CA ALA A 88 -5.81 -5.12 -4.13
C ALA A 88 -6.27 -4.26 -5.32
N ALA A 89 -5.37 -3.90 -6.24
CA ALA A 89 -5.72 -3.16 -7.46
C ALA A 89 -6.68 -3.97 -8.35
N TRP A 90 -6.41 -5.27 -8.51
CA TRP A 90 -7.32 -6.19 -9.21
C TRP A 90 -8.69 -6.27 -8.55
N TRP A 91 -8.73 -6.32 -7.22
CA TRP A 91 -9.98 -6.31 -6.47
C TRP A 91 -10.76 -5.02 -6.72
N ILE A 92 -10.13 -3.84 -6.60
CA ILE A 92 -10.78 -2.55 -6.86
C ILE A 92 -11.39 -2.54 -8.27
N HIS A 93 -10.62 -2.96 -9.28
CA HIS A 93 -11.13 -3.03 -10.65
C HIS A 93 -12.38 -3.89 -10.76
N ARG A 94 -12.36 -5.10 -10.17
CA ARG A 94 -13.52 -6.00 -10.17
C ARG A 94 -14.72 -5.41 -9.44
N SER A 95 -14.50 -4.75 -8.31
CA SER A 95 -15.58 -4.12 -7.52
C SER A 95 -16.24 -2.97 -8.27
N THR A 96 -15.49 -2.17 -9.03
CA THR A 96 -16.05 -1.09 -9.84
C THR A 96 -16.92 -1.63 -10.99
N GLN A 97 -16.45 -2.66 -11.71
CA GLN A 97 -17.21 -3.24 -12.83
C GLN A 97 -18.55 -3.85 -12.42
N ILE A 98 -18.60 -4.48 -11.25
CA ILE A 98 -19.85 -5.04 -10.69
C ILE A 98 -20.85 -3.90 -10.41
N ASN A 99 -20.36 -2.80 -9.84
CA ASN A 99 -21.21 -1.67 -9.47
C ASN A 99 -21.81 -0.98 -10.71
N ASP A 100 -21.01 -0.79 -11.77
CA ASP A 100 -21.46 -0.19 -13.03
C ASP A 100 -22.51 -1.06 -13.73
N THR A 101 -22.33 -2.39 -13.72
CA THR A 101 -23.28 -3.33 -14.34
C THR A 101 -24.64 -3.28 -13.64
N GLN A 102 -24.66 -3.25 -12.30
CA GLN A 102 -25.90 -3.19 -11.53
C GLN A 102 -26.67 -1.88 -11.73
N ILE A 103 -25.96 -0.74 -11.84
CA ILE A 103 -26.60 0.56 -12.09
C ILE A 103 -27.27 0.56 -13.48
N ASN A 104 -26.61 -0.01 -14.48
CA ASN A 104 -27.16 -0.08 -15.84
C ASN A 104 -28.41 -0.97 -15.91
N GLU A 105 -28.39 -2.17 -15.29
CA GLU A 105 -29.56 -3.06 -15.25
C GLU A 105 -30.78 -2.39 -14.60
N VAL A 106 -30.60 -1.73 -13.44
CA VAL A 106 -31.69 -1.01 -12.75
C VAL A 106 -32.24 0.13 -13.61
N SER A 107 -31.37 0.84 -14.33
CA SER A 107 -31.80 1.94 -15.21
C SER A 107 -32.63 1.45 -16.40
N GLU A 108 -32.27 0.30 -16.99
CA GLU A 108 -33.02 -0.30 -18.09
C GLU A 108 -34.39 -0.82 -17.64
N ASP A 109 -34.47 -1.42 -16.45
CA ASP A 109 -35.73 -1.89 -15.87
C ASP A 109 -36.71 -0.75 -15.59
N LEU A 110 -36.22 0.39 -15.10
CA LEU A 110 -37.05 1.59 -14.88
C LEU A 110 -37.61 2.11 -16.21
N VAL A 111 -36.77 2.26 -17.24
CA VAL A 111 -37.20 2.72 -18.58
C VAL A 111 -38.21 1.75 -19.21
N ARG A 112 -38.07 0.44 -18.99
CA ARG A 112 -38.99 -0.56 -19.52
C ARG A 112 -40.34 -0.59 -18.80
N SER A 113 -40.41 -0.04 -17.59
CA SER A 113 -41.63 0.00 -16.77
C SER A 113 -42.52 1.23 -17.02
N GLU A 114 -42.03 2.22 -17.77
CA GLU A 114 -42.75 3.41 -18.25
C GLU A 114 -43.42 3.19 -19.62
#